data_AF-A0A414XSI1-F1
#
_entry.id   AF-A0A414XSI1-F1
#
_cell.length_a   1.000
_cell.length_b   1.000
_cell.length_c   1.000
_cell.angle_alpha   90.00
_cell.angle_beta   90.00
_cell.angle_gamma   90.00
#
_symmetry.space_group_name_H-M   'P 1'
#
loop_
_entity.id
_entity.type
_entity.pdbx_description
1 polymer ?
#
loop_
_entity_poly.entity_id
_entity_poly.type
_entity_poly.pdbx_seq_one_letter_code
_entity_poly.pdbx_strand_id
1 'polypeptide(L)'
;MNDVLFRKIKKANKKYVEFLLACDKVAKVAQKHIDWNDDVNCNYLPGDGLCIEIEANVCPVTRFFELPEIIGDDMIDEHTYKVNCI
;
A
#
# COMPACT_ATOMS: atom_id res chain seq x y z
N MET A 1 28.29 -19.17 -8.87
CA MET A 1 27.22 -19.05 -7.85
C MET A 1 26.60 -20.44 -7.69
N ASN A 2 26.55 -21.02 -6.48
CA ASN A 2 26.06 -22.39 -6.28
C ASN A 2 24.57 -22.52 -6.69
N ASP A 3 24.20 -23.59 -7.39
CA ASP A 3 22.83 -23.88 -7.84
C ASP A 3 21.77 -23.78 -6.72
N VAL A 4 22.16 -24.15 -5.50
CA VAL A 4 21.29 -24.03 -4.31
C VAL A 4 20.99 -22.56 -3.99
N LEU A 5 21.99 -21.69 -4.08
CA LEU A 5 21.83 -20.25 -3.85
C LEU A 5 20.99 -19.63 -4.96
N PHE A 6 21.25 -19.97 -6.22
CA PHE A 6 20.46 -19.47 -7.36
C PHE A 6 18.97 -19.82 -7.23
N ARG A 7 18.65 -21.05 -6.81
CA ARG A 7 17.27 -21.49 -6.58
C ARG A 7 16.58 -20.71 -5.46
N LYS A 8 17.30 -20.40 -4.38
CA LYS A 8 16.77 -19.58 -3.27
C LYS A 8 16.46 -18.14 -3.73
N ILE A 9 17.37 -17.52 -4.47
CA ILE A 9 17.17 -16.17 -5.04
C ILE A 9 15.96 -16.15 -5.97
N LYS A 10 15.84 -17.11 -6.89
CA LYS A 10 14.69 -17.21 -7.81
C LYS A 10 13.36 -17.34 -7.05
N LYS A 11 13.32 -18.12 -5.97
CA LYS A 11 12.13 -18.27 -5.13
C LYS A 11 11.76 -16.96 -4.43
N ALA A 12 12.74 -16.24 -3.88
CA ALA A 12 12.53 -14.93 -3.25
C ALA A 12 11.97 -13.91 -4.25
N ASN A 13 12.58 -13.79 -5.44
CA ASN A 13 12.12 -12.89 -6.49
C ASN A 13 10.69 -13.22 -6.94
N LYS A 14 10.34 -14.50 -7.09
CA LYS A 14 8.96 -14.90 -7.42
C LYS A 14 7.97 -14.43 -6.35
N LYS A 15 8.30 -14.60 -5.07
CA LYS A 15 7.45 -14.15 -3.96
C LYS A 15 7.31 -12.63 -3.92
N TYR A 16 8.37 -11.90 -4.23
CA TYR A 16 8.31 -10.45 -4.33
C TYR A 16 7.41 -9.98 -5.49
N VAL A 17 7.49 -10.63 -6.66
CA VAL A 17 6.58 -10.32 -7.77
C VAL A 17 5.12 -10.64 -7.41
N GLU A 18 4.85 -11.77 -6.74
CA GLU A 18 3.51 -12.09 -6.23
C GLU A 18 2.99 -11.02 -5.26
N PHE A 19 3.86 -10.49 -4.39
CA PHE A 19 3.54 -9.37 -3.50
C PHE A 19 3.21 -8.09 -4.27
N LEU A 20 4.03 -7.68 -5.24
CA LEU A 20 3.79 -6.47 -6.04
C LEU A 20 2.44 -6.53 -6.77
N LEU A 21 2.09 -7.68 -7.35
CA LEU A 21 0.80 -7.89 -8.01
C LEU A 21 -0.38 -7.85 -7.04
N ALA A 22 -0.20 -8.29 -5.80
CA ALA A 22 -1.22 -8.18 -4.77
C ALA A 22 -1.36 -6.72 -4.29
N CYS A 23 -0.25 -6.02 -4.09
CA CYS A 23 -0.24 -4.62 -3.69
C CYS A 23 -0.89 -3.71 -4.74
N ASP A 24 -0.61 -3.91 -6.03
CA ASP A 24 -1.24 -3.15 -7.13
C ASP A 24 -2.78 -3.24 -7.08
N LYS A 25 -3.33 -4.40 -6.71
CA LYS A 25 -4.79 -4.56 -6.55
C LYS A 25 -5.31 -3.75 -5.36
N VAL A 26 -4.59 -3.74 -4.25
CA VAL A 26 -4.94 -2.96 -3.05
C VAL A 26 -4.89 -1.47 -3.36
N ALA A 27 -3.81 -1.00 -3.99
CA ALA A 27 -3.62 0.37 -4.43
C ALA A 27 -4.75 0.84 -5.35
N LYS A 28 -5.16 0.02 -6.34
CA LYS A 28 -6.30 0.33 -7.23
C LYS A 28 -7.64 0.43 -6.51
N VAL A 29 -7.82 -0.29 -5.41
CA VAL A 29 -9.02 -0.15 -4.58
C VAL A 29 -8.92 1.14 -3.76
N ALA A 30 -7.75 1.42 -3.18
CA ALA A 30 -7.51 2.65 -2.41
C ALA A 30 -7.67 3.92 -3.26
N GLN A 31 -7.21 3.90 -4.52
CA GLN A 31 -7.37 5.01 -5.48
C GLN A 31 -8.83 5.44 -5.67
N LYS A 32 -9.80 4.54 -5.46
CA LYS A 32 -11.23 4.91 -5.58
C LYS A 32 -11.70 5.89 -4.52
N HIS A 33 -10.94 6.04 -3.43
CA HIS A 33 -11.21 6.93 -2.32
C HIS A 33 -10.36 8.20 -2.37
N ILE A 34 -9.54 8.40 -3.42
CA ILE A 34 -8.59 9.51 -3.56
C ILE A 34 -8.77 10.13 -4.96
N ASP A 35 -9.10 11.43 -5.02
CA ASP A 35 -9.24 12.19 -6.28
C ASP A 35 -8.23 13.34 -6.43
N TRP A 36 -7.45 13.62 -5.38
CA TRP A 36 -6.44 14.68 -5.36
C TRP A 36 -5.03 14.19 -5.76
N ASN A 37 -4.82 12.87 -5.89
CA ASN A 37 -3.55 12.30 -6.33
C ASN A 37 -3.76 10.95 -7.06
N ASP A 38 -3.16 10.82 -8.25
CA ASP A 38 -3.26 9.62 -9.10
C ASP A 38 -2.14 8.59 -8.85
N ASP A 39 -1.20 8.88 -7.94
CA ASP A 39 -0.06 8.04 -7.58
C ASP A 39 -0.26 7.36 -6.22
N VAL A 40 -1.40 6.67 -6.08
CA VAL A 40 -1.68 5.84 -4.91
C VAL A 40 -0.98 4.50 -5.06
N ASN A 41 -0.02 4.24 -4.20
CA ASN A 41 0.77 3.02 -4.17
C ASN A 41 0.46 2.16 -2.95
N CYS A 42 0.96 0.93 -2.97
CA CYS A 42 0.90 0.01 -1.84
C CYS A 42 2.30 -0.54 -1.58
N ASN A 43 2.70 -0.58 -0.31
CA ASN A 43 4.02 -1.00 0.09
C ASN A 43 3.98 -1.75 1.42
N TYR A 44 5.06 -2.46 1.76
CA TYR A 44 5.22 -3.11 3.06
C TYR A 44 6.30 -2.39 3.86
N LEU A 45 5.91 -1.79 4.98
CA LEU A 45 6.81 -1.13 5.92
C LEU A 45 7.12 -2.04 7.10
N PRO A 46 8.40 -2.34 7.39
CA PRO A 46 8.77 -3.12 8.57
C PRO A 46 8.28 -2.45 9.85
N GLY A 47 7.41 -3.13 10.60
CA GLY A 47 6.80 -2.63 11.83
C GLY A 47 5.32 -2.28 11.66
N ASP A 48 4.97 -1.62 10.55
CA ASP A 48 3.60 -1.15 10.29
C ASP A 48 2.78 -2.13 9.43
N GLY A 49 3.46 -2.96 8.64
CA GLY A 49 2.82 -3.93 7.75
C GLY A 49 2.50 -3.35 6.38
N LEU A 50 1.34 -3.71 5.83
CA LEU A 50 0.90 -3.25 4.51
C LEU A 50 0.35 -1.82 4.61
N CYS A 51 0.87 -0.91 3.80
CA CYS A 51 0.50 0.50 3.80
C CYS A 51 0.11 0.98 2.39
N ILE A 52 -0.79 1.95 2.34
CA ILE A 52 -1.02 2.82 1.20
C ILE A 52 0.03 3.94 1.27
N GLU A 53 0.67 4.25 0.15
CA GLU A 53 1.70 5.27 0.04
C GLU A 53 1.24 6.30 -0.99
N ILE A 54 1.21 7.57 -0.57
CA ILE A 54 0.90 8.71 -1.45
C ILE A 54 1.95 9.77 -1.17
N GLU A 55 2.77 10.08 -2.19
CA GLU A 55 3.97 10.92 -2.06
C GLU A 55 4.91 10.41 -0.97
N ALA A 56 5.11 11.18 0.10
CA ALA A 56 5.97 10.83 1.24
C ALA A 56 5.19 10.34 2.47
N ASN A 57 3.86 10.21 2.37
CA ASN A 57 2.98 9.88 3.49
C ASN A 57 2.44 8.45 3.35
N VAL A 58 2.42 7.72 4.46
CA VAL A 58 2.10 6.29 4.47
C VAL A 58 0.99 5.98 5.46
N CYS A 59 0.00 5.20 5.03
CA CYS A 59 -1.14 4.85 5.84
C CYS A 59 -1.29 3.33 5.95
N PRO A 60 -1.30 2.74 7.16
CA PRO A 60 -1.63 1.32 7.30
C PRO A 60 -2.94 1.00 6.58
N VAL A 61 -2.96 -0.08 5.78
CA VAL A 61 -4.08 -0.39 4.89
C VAL A 61 -5.40 -0.53 5.65
N THR A 62 -5.38 -1.13 6.84
CA THR A 62 -6.57 -1.24 7.69
C THR A 62 -7.07 0.14 8.12
N ARG A 63 -6.16 1.03 8.53
CA ARG A 63 -6.51 2.39 8.93
C ARG A 63 -7.08 3.19 7.77
N PHE A 64 -6.46 3.10 6.59
CA PHE A 64 -6.92 3.79 5.39
C PHE A 64 -8.38 3.43 5.07
N PHE A 65 -8.73 2.13 5.07
CA PHE A 65 -10.08 1.68 4.75
C PHE A 65 -11.11 1.91 5.86
N GLU A 66 -10.69 2.28 7.07
CA GLU A 66 -11.60 2.76 8.13
C GLU A 66 -11.94 4.25 7.97
N LEU A 67 -11.11 5.04 7.27
CA LEU A 67 -11.31 6.49 7.15
C LEU A 67 -12.68 6.86 6.58
N PRO A 68 -13.20 6.21 5.52
CA PRO A 68 -14.51 6.55 4.98
C PRO A 68 -15.64 6.44 6.00
N GLU A 69 -15.61 5.39 6.84
CA GLU A 69 -16.60 5.21 7.91
C GLU A 69 -16.47 6.26 9.01
N ILE A 70 -15.23 6.70 9.29
CA ILE A 70 -14.94 7.70 10.33
C ILE A 70 -15.37 9.10 9.91
N ILE A 71 -15.13 9.48 8.66
CA ILE A 71 -15.47 10.82 8.15
C ILE A 71 -16.89 10.90 7.59
N GLY A 72 -17.53 9.76 7.33
CA GLY A 72 -18.86 9.69 6.74
C GLY A 72 -18.92 10.09 5.27
N ASP A 73 -17.79 9.96 4.56
CA ASP A 73 -17.62 10.27 3.14
C ASP A 73 -16.74 9.17 2.51
N ASP A 74 -17.10 8.72 1.30
CA ASP A 74 -16.30 7.75 0.57
C ASP A 74 -14.96 8.34 0.09
N MET A 75 -14.91 9.67 -0.11
CA MET A 75 -13.71 10.37 -0.58
C MET A 75 -12.88 10.91 0.58
N ILE A 76 -11.60 10.53 0.60
CA ILE A 76 -10.64 10.96 1.62
C ILE A 76 -9.84 12.14 1.07
N ASP A 77 -10.05 13.33 1.63
CA ASP A 77 -9.28 14.51 1.27
C ASP A 77 -7.81 14.43 1.77
N GLU A 78 -6.96 15.26 1.19
CA GLU A 78 -5.52 15.31 1.49
C GLU A 78 -5.23 15.58 2.98
N HIS A 79 -6.02 16.45 3.62
CA HIS A 79 -5.83 16.82 5.01
C HIS A 79 -6.15 15.64 5.93
N THR A 80 -7.29 14.98 5.70
CA THR A 80 -7.73 13.79 6.42
C THR A 80 -6.70 12.68 6.31
N TYR A 81 -6.17 12.43 5.12
CA TYR A 81 -5.10 11.45 4.92
C TYR A 81 -3.86 11.83 5.74
N LYS A 82 -3.33 13.05 5.60
CA LYS A 82 -2.10 13.50 6.28
C LYS A 82 -2.21 13.56 7.81
N VAL A 83 -3.40 13.78 8.36
CA VAL A 83 -3.61 13.84 9.83
C VAL A 83 -3.77 12.44 10.44
N ASN A 84 -4.28 11.48 9.69
CA ASN A 84 -4.58 10.13 10.19
C ASN A 84 -3.53 9.07 9.79
N CYS A 85 -2.59 9.44 8.93
CA CYS A 85 -1.53 8.59 8.41
C CYS A 85 -0.16 9.17 8.83
N ILE A 86 0.92 8.38 8.65
CA ILE A 86 2.28 8.66 9.16
C ILE A 86 3.12 9.39 8.10
#